data_AF-A0A1D2N1C4-F1
#
_entry.id   AF-A0A1D2N1C4-F1
#
_cell.length_a   1.000
_cell.length_b   1.000
_cell.length_c   1.000
_cell.angle_alpha   90.00
_cell.angle_beta   90.00
_cell.angle_gamma   90.00
#
_symmetry.space_group_name_H-M   'P 1'
#
loop_
_entity.id
_entity.type
_entity.pdbx_description
1 polymer ?
#
loop_
_entity_poly.entity_id
_entity_poly.type
_entity_poly.pdbx_seq_one_letter_code
_entity_poly.pdbx_strand_id
1 'polypeptide(L)'
;MSKSKDSAESAVLQYLTSQNRPYSVNDIVLNLHKEHGKAAVQKALDTLVQNNDVREKTYGKQKVYLVDQSKLSDAGADELKQMDEKVDSLEKLCKQNQEAVKEAQAQLKMVTSSMTTDEARALVTKLTTETEELSAKYATLSAAQGEVMSKEERTKIRKDREKAVKEWKNRKRMCMDMVNTILDNSEMSKSVLLEELQVETDEDAGVKLPPI
;
A
#
# COMPACT_ATOMS: atom_id res chain seq x y z
N MET A 1 33.45 28.00 13.69
CA MET A 1 33.19 26.70 13.03
C MET A 1 33.87 26.71 11.68
N SER A 2 35.19 26.48 11.64
CA SER A 2 35.96 26.48 10.39
C SER A 2 35.82 25.11 9.74
N LYS A 3 35.28 25.05 8.53
CA LYS A 3 35.40 23.87 7.66
C LYS A 3 36.88 23.76 7.28
N SER A 4 37.64 23.04 8.10
CA SER A 4 38.94 22.52 7.69
C SER A 4 38.72 21.73 6.42
N LYS A 5 39.36 22.17 5.34
CA LYS A 5 39.49 21.39 4.12
C LYS A 5 40.44 20.25 4.51
N ASP A 6 39.90 19.11 4.95
CA ASP A 6 40.73 18.01 5.43
C ASP A 6 41.75 17.66 4.33
N SER A 7 43.02 17.88 4.66
CA SER A 7 44.12 17.56 3.75
C SER A 7 44.07 16.06 3.46
N ALA A 8 44.44 15.66 2.24
CA ALA A 8 44.52 14.25 1.87
C ALA A 8 45.34 13.43 2.88
N GLU A 9 46.34 14.04 3.52
CA GLU A 9 47.13 13.46 4.61
C GLU A 9 46.28 13.13 5.85
N SER A 10 45.45 14.06 6.32
CA SER A 10 44.60 13.87 7.50
C SER A 10 43.53 12.80 7.23
N ALA A 11 42.89 12.85 6.06
CA ALA A 11 41.86 11.89 5.68
C ALA A 11 42.42 10.46 5.59
N VAL A 12 43.61 10.30 4.99
CA VAL A 12 44.29 9.01 4.88
C VAL A 12 44.73 8.49 6.25
N LEU A 13 45.34 9.33 7.09
CA LEU A 13 45.77 8.93 8.42
C LEU A 13 44.59 8.51 9.29
N GLN A 14 43.52 9.31 9.31
CA GLN A 14 42.30 9.00 10.06
C GLN A 14 41.69 7.68 9.62
N TYR A 15 41.59 7.46 8.30
CA TYR A 15 41.07 6.21 7.75
C TYR A 15 41.92 5.01 8.18
N LEU A 16 43.25 5.06 7.97
CA LEU A 16 44.15 3.97 8.34
C LEU A 16 44.14 3.69 9.85
N THR A 17 44.04 4.72 10.69
CA THR A 17 43.97 4.60 12.15
C THR A 17 42.67 3.94 12.59
N SER A 18 41.54 4.36 12.01
CA SER A 18 40.22 3.81 12.36
C SER A 18 40.06 2.35 11.98
N GLN A 19 40.62 1.94 10.84
CA GLN A 19 40.50 0.58 10.34
C GLN A 19 41.57 -0.36 10.90
N ASN A 20 42.72 0.19 11.26
CA ASN A 20 43.92 -0.52 11.73
C ASN A 20 44.25 -1.79 10.92
N ARG A 21 44.13 -1.72 9.59
CA ARG A 21 44.36 -2.82 8.64
C ARG A 21 45.32 -2.38 7.52
N PRO A 22 46.14 -3.29 6.96
CA PRO A 22 47.03 -2.95 5.85
C PRO A 22 46.24 -2.73 4.55
N TYR A 23 46.51 -1.64 3.84
CA TYR A 23 45.86 -1.32 2.56
C TYR A 23 46.86 -0.88 1.49
N SER A 24 46.54 -1.10 0.22
CA SER A 24 47.27 -0.50 -0.90
C SER A 24 46.77 0.91 -1.20
N VAL A 25 47.54 1.69 -1.97
CA VAL A 25 47.12 3.04 -2.41
C VAL A 25 45.81 3.00 -3.18
N ASN A 26 45.58 1.98 -4.01
CA ASN A 26 44.34 1.86 -4.77
C ASN A 26 43.14 1.60 -3.84
N ASP A 27 43.33 0.76 -2.81
CA ASP A 27 42.27 0.44 -1.85
C ASP A 27 41.90 1.67 -1.02
N ILE A 28 42.90 2.44 -0.58
CA ILE A 28 42.67 3.68 0.18
C ILE A 28 41.90 4.69 -0.65
N VAL A 29 42.26 4.88 -1.93
CA VAL A 29 41.53 5.77 -2.85
C VAL A 29 40.09 5.33 -3.02
N LEU A 30 39.84 4.02 -3.14
CA LEU A 30 38.49 3.48 -3.31
C LEU A 30 37.66 3.61 -2.03
N ASN A 31 38.25 3.30 -0.88
CA ASN A 31 37.59 3.32 0.43
C ASN A 31 37.32 4.74 0.93
N LEU A 32 38.11 5.72 0.49
CA LEU A 32 37.83 7.16 0.63
C LEU A 32 36.91 7.69 -0.50
N HIS A 33 36.18 6.82 -1.18
CA HIS A 33 35.21 7.17 -2.22
C HIS A 33 35.76 8.08 -3.35
N LYS A 34 37.06 7.98 -3.65
CA LYS A 34 37.77 8.81 -4.64
C LYS A 34 37.71 10.32 -4.34
N GLU A 35 37.54 10.70 -3.08
CA GLU A 35 37.55 12.11 -2.64
C GLU A 35 38.88 12.81 -2.98
N HIS A 36 39.99 12.06 -2.92
CA HIS A 36 41.31 12.51 -3.33
C HIS A 36 41.84 11.65 -4.49
N GLY A 37 42.50 12.31 -5.46
CA GLY A 37 43.12 11.61 -6.57
C GLY A 37 44.27 10.71 -6.13
N LYS A 38 44.55 9.65 -6.90
CA LYS A 38 45.60 8.66 -6.59
C LYS A 38 46.97 9.28 -6.30
N ALA A 39 47.36 10.30 -7.06
CA ALA A 39 48.63 11.00 -6.84
C ALA A 39 48.66 11.77 -5.51
N ALA A 40 47.54 12.35 -5.09
CA ALA A 40 47.43 13.05 -3.81
C ALA A 40 47.48 12.07 -2.63
N VAL A 41 46.81 10.91 -2.74
CA VAL A 41 46.87 9.84 -1.73
C VAL A 41 48.27 9.23 -1.64
N GLN A 42 48.94 8.99 -2.78
CA GLN A 42 50.33 8.51 -2.78
C GLN A 42 51.25 9.50 -2.08
N LYS A 43 51.17 10.79 -2.43
CA LYS A 43 51.98 11.84 -1.79
C LYS A 43 51.71 11.92 -0.28
N ALA A 44 50.44 11.82 0.12
CA ALA A 44 50.05 11.81 1.52
C ALA A 44 50.65 10.62 2.28
N LEU A 45 50.61 9.42 1.69
CA LEU A 45 51.23 8.23 2.27
C LEU A 45 52.75 8.38 2.37
N ASP A 46 53.40 8.94 1.36
CA ASP A 46 54.84 9.18 1.38
C ASP A 46 55.22 10.15 2.53
N THR A 47 54.44 11.24 2.74
CA THR A 47 54.62 12.14 3.90
C THR A 47 54.41 11.41 5.23
N LEU A 48 53.34 10.60 5.35
CA LEU A 48 53.02 9.87 6.58
C LEU A 48 54.07 8.79 6.91
N VAL A 49 54.68 8.21 5.88
CA VAL A 49 55.82 7.29 6.03
C VAL A 49 57.07 8.03 6.49
N GLN A 50 57.34 9.23 5.94
CA GLN A 50 58.47 10.07 6.39
C GLN A 50 58.32 10.50 7.86
N ASN A 51 57.10 10.79 8.30
CA ASN A 51 56.79 11.16 9.68
C ASN A 51 56.73 9.95 10.64
N ASN A 52 56.97 8.72 10.14
CA ASN A 52 56.80 7.46 10.87
C ASN A 52 55.38 7.28 11.46
N ASP A 53 54.35 7.90 10.90
CA ASP A 53 52.96 7.68 11.28
C ASP A 53 52.41 6.40 10.63
N VAL A 54 52.91 6.09 9.43
CA VAL A 54 52.54 4.92 8.63
C VAL A 54 53.80 4.15 8.26
N ARG A 55 53.71 2.83 8.27
CA ARG A 55 54.76 1.92 7.81
C ARG A 55 54.39 1.40 6.44
N GLU A 56 55.32 1.48 5.49
CA GLU A 56 55.18 0.85 4.19
C GLU A 56 55.93 -0.48 4.13
N LYS A 57 55.35 -1.45 3.41
CA LYS A 57 56.03 -2.70 3.04
C LYS A 57 55.84 -2.97 1.56
N THR A 58 56.94 -3.25 0.89
CA THR A 58 56.95 -3.52 -0.56
C THR A 58 56.90 -5.03 -0.80
N TYR A 59 55.97 -5.46 -1.65
CA TYR A 59 55.82 -6.83 -2.13
C TYR A 59 55.90 -6.84 -3.67
N GLY A 60 57.10 -7.09 -4.19
CA GLY A 60 57.36 -7.01 -5.63
C GLY A 60 57.07 -5.61 -6.18
N LYS A 61 56.04 -5.49 -7.03
CA LYS A 61 55.62 -4.20 -7.62
C LYS A 61 54.57 -3.45 -6.79
N GLN A 62 54.02 -4.05 -5.74
CA GLN A 62 52.94 -3.47 -4.93
C GLN A 62 53.48 -3.00 -3.56
N LYS A 63 52.90 -1.94 -3.02
CA LYS A 63 53.17 -1.44 -1.67
C LYS A 63 51.89 -1.50 -0.84
N VAL A 64 52.03 -1.88 0.43
CA VAL A 64 50.97 -1.86 1.44
C VAL A 64 51.39 -0.96 2.60
N TYR A 65 50.42 -0.26 3.14
CA TYR A 65 50.57 0.78 4.16
C TYR A 65 49.72 0.41 5.38
N LEU A 66 50.29 0.53 6.57
CA LEU A 66 49.62 0.32 7.85
C LEU A 66 50.09 1.38 8.86
N VAL A 67 49.22 1.83 9.76
CA VAL A 67 49.63 2.73 10.86
C VAL A 67 50.73 2.08 11.71
N ASP A 68 51.73 2.86 12.13
CA ASP A 68 52.79 2.33 12.97
C ASP A 68 52.24 1.86 14.33
N GLN A 69 52.25 0.53 14.53
CA GLN A 69 51.73 -0.09 15.75
C GLN A 69 52.59 0.22 16.98
N SER A 70 53.85 0.65 16.81
CA SER A 70 54.71 1.04 17.94
C SER A 70 54.21 2.30 18.67
N LYS A 71 53.32 3.07 18.05
CA LYS A 71 52.67 4.24 18.67
C LYS A 71 51.43 3.86 19.49
N LEU A 72 50.96 2.62 19.39
CA LEU A 72 49.87 2.12 20.22
C LEU A 72 50.43 1.66 21.57
N SER A 73 49.68 1.89 22.64
CA SER A 73 50.06 1.41 23.96
C SER A 73 49.91 -0.11 24.03
N ASP A 74 50.97 -0.79 24.47
CA ASP A 74 50.88 -2.19 24.84
C ASP A 74 50.08 -2.32 26.14
N ALA A 75 49.07 -3.19 26.15
CA ALA A 75 48.33 -3.52 27.36
C ALA A 75 49.02 -4.67 28.10
N GLY A 76 49.24 -4.52 29.40
CA GLY A 76 49.79 -5.58 30.25
C GLY A 76 48.81 -6.75 30.42
N ALA A 77 49.29 -7.92 30.87
CA ALA A 77 48.44 -9.09 31.09
C ALA A 77 47.27 -8.83 32.06
N ASP A 78 47.51 -8.05 33.10
CA ASP A 78 46.47 -7.68 34.08
C ASP A 78 45.44 -6.70 33.48
N GLU A 79 45.88 -5.75 32.64
CA GLU A 79 44.99 -4.80 31.96
C GLU A 79 44.13 -5.50 30.91
N LEU A 80 44.70 -6.43 30.15
CA LEU A 80 43.97 -7.29 29.21
C LEU A 80 42.89 -8.08 29.94
N LYS A 81 43.21 -8.67 31.10
CA LYS A 81 42.23 -9.40 31.90
C LYS A 81 41.09 -8.49 32.39
N GLN A 82 41.40 -7.28 32.85
CA GLN A 82 40.37 -6.31 33.25
C GLN A 82 39.49 -5.86 32.07
N MET A 83 40.08 -5.71 30.88
CA MET A 83 39.34 -5.40 29.66
C MET A 83 38.40 -6.54 29.28
N ASP A 84 38.86 -7.80 29.32
CA ASP A 84 38.04 -8.98 29.04
C ASP A 84 36.86 -9.10 30.04
N GLU A 85 37.11 -8.92 31.33
CA GLU A 85 36.05 -8.92 32.36
C GLU A 85 35.02 -7.81 32.11
N LYS A 86 35.46 -6.64 31.64
CA LYS A 86 34.58 -5.53 31.30
C LYS A 86 33.78 -5.81 30.03
N VAL A 87 34.39 -6.41 29.01
CA VAL A 87 33.70 -6.83 27.78
C VAL A 87 32.61 -7.83 28.13
N ASP A 88 32.93 -8.87 28.91
CA ASP A 88 31.97 -9.88 29.35
C ASP A 88 30.79 -9.27 30.13
N SER A 89 31.08 -8.32 31.02
CA SER A 89 30.06 -7.61 31.80
C SER A 89 29.14 -6.78 30.91
N LEU A 90 29.71 -6.02 29.97
CA LEU A 90 28.95 -5.19 29.03
C LEU A 90 28.14 -6.05 28.06
N GLU A 91 28.67 -7.17 27.58
CA GLU A 91 27.93 -8.10 26.72
C GLU A 91 26.72 -8.70 27.44
N LYS A 92 26.87 -9.08 28.71
CA LYS A 92 25.75 -9.55 29.54
C LYS A 92 24.68 -8.46 29.71
N LEU A 93 25.09 -7.23 30.01
CA LEU A 93 24.17 -6.10 30.16
C LEU A 93 23.45 -5.77 28.85
N CYS A 94 24.16 -5.83 27.71
CA CYS A 94 23.57 -5.64 26.39
C CYS A 94 22.51 -6.71 26.10
N LYS A 95 22.78 -7.99 26.39
CA LYS A 95 21.81 -9.08 26.23
C LYS A 95 20.57 -8.87 27.10
N GLN A 96 20.75 -8.55 28.38
CA GLN A 96 19.65 -8.26 29.30
C GLN A 96 18.78 -7.09 28.82
N ASN A 97 19.41 -5.99 28.38
CA ASN A 97 18.66 -4.84 27.86
C ASN A 97 17.93 -5.16 26.55
N GLN A 98 18.52 -5.96 25.66
CA GLN A 98 17.85 -6.42 24.43
C GLN A 98 16.61 -7.27 24.75
N GLU A 99 16.70 -8.16 25.73
CA GLU A 99 15.55 -8.96 26.20
C GLU A 99 14.45 -8.08 26.79
N ALA A 100 14.81 -7.12 27.66
CA ALA A 100 13.86 -6.18 28.26
C ALA A 100 13.15 -5.31 27.21
N VAL A 101 13.89 -4.84 26.19
CA VAL A 101 13.30 -4.08 25.07
C VAL A 101 12.31 -4.95 24.29
N LYS A 102 12.67 -6.20 24.01
CA LYS A 102 11.80 -7.14 23.29
C LYS A 102 10.51 -7.42 24.06
N GLU A 103 10.61 -7.58 25.37
CA GLU A 103 9.44 -7.76 26.24
C GLU A 103 8.55 -6.52 26.27
N ALA A 104 9.13 -5.33 26.46
CA ALA A 104 8.39 -4.07 26.43
C ALA A 104 7.70 -3.82 25.09
N GLN A 105 8.36 -4.15 23.97
CA GLN A 105 7.77 -4.07 22.63
C GLN A 105 6.60 -5.05 22.46
N ALA A 106 6.71 -6.27 23.00
CA ALA A 106 5.62 -7.25 22.97
C ALA A 106 4.40 -6.76 23.78
N GLN A 107 4.63 -6.21 24.97
CA GLN A 107 3.57 -5.62 25.81
C GLN A 107 2.93 -4.41 25.12
N LEU A 108 3.73 -3.51 24.55
CA LEU A 108 3.22 -2.37 23.79
C LEU A 108 2.36 -2.82 22.62
N LYS A 109 2.83 -3.79 21.83
CA LYS A 109 2.05 -4.36 20.71
C LYS A 109 0.75 -4.98 21.20
N MET A 110 0.76 -5.71 22.31
CA MET A 110 -0.45 -6.30 22.88
C MET A 110 -1.48 -5.22 23.25
N VAL A 111 -1.06 -4.17 23.97
CA VAL A 111 -1.95 -3.08 24.41
C VAL A 111 -2.43 -2.22 23.24
N THR A 112 -1.58 -1.98 22.24
CA THR A 112 -1.91 -1.14 21.07
C THR A 112 -2.63 -1.90 19.95
N SER A 113 -2.72 -3.24 20.03
CA SER A 113 -3.43 -4.04 19.03
C SER A 113 -4.96 -3.91 19.11
N SER A 114 -5.48 -3.37 20.20
CA SER A 114 -6.90 -3.08 20.39
C SER A 114 -7.16 -1.58 20.30
N MET A 115 -8.40 -1.24 19.90
CA MET A 115 -8.91 0.14 20.00
C MET A 115 -8.72 0.66 21.43
N THR A 116 -8.39 1.95 21.54
CA THR A 116 -8.32 2.60 22.85
C THR A 116 -9.70 2.68 23.47
N THR A 117 -9.78 2.81 24.79
CA THR A 117 -11.07 2.93 25.50
C THR A 117 -11.86 4.16 25.04
N ASP A 118 -11.19 5.25 24.65
CA ASP A 118 -11.83 6.46 24.12
C ASP A 118 -12.42 6.23 22.72
N GLU A 119 -11.67 5.58 21.83
CA GLU A 119 -12.17 5.19 20.51
C GLU A 119 -13.34 4.19 20.61
N ALA A 120 -13.25 3.23 21.53
CA ALA A 120 -14.32 2.28 21.81
C ALA A 120 -15.59 3.01 22.28
N ARG A 121 -15.47 3.96 23.20
CA ARG A 121 -16.58 4.80 23.66
C ARG A 121 -17.21 5.60 22.53
N ALA A 122 -16.39 6.24 21.69
CA ALA A 122 -16.88 7.00 20.55
C ALA A 122 -17.62 6.10 19.54
N LEU A 123 -17.10 4.91 19.28
CA LEU A 123 -17.72 3.92 18.40
C LEU A 123 -19.06 3.42 18.95
N VAL A 124 -19.11 3.13 20.25
CA VAL A 124 -20.37 2.74 20.93
C VAL A 124 -21.41 3.83 20.76
N THR A 125 -21.09 5.08 21.09
CA THR A 125 -22.03 6.21 20.96
C THR A 125 -22.53 6.35 19.53
N LYS A 126 -21.63 6.26 18.54
CA LYS A 126 -22.00 6.34 17.12
C LYS A 126 -22.95 5.21 16.72
N LEU A 127 -22.60 3.96 17.06
CA LEU A 127 -23.41 2.79 16.72
C LEU A 127 -24.76 2.81 17.42
N THR A 128 -24.84 3.28 18.67
CA THR A 128 -26.11 3.43 19.38
C THR A 128 -27.02 4.43 18.67
N THR A 129 -26.50 5.59 18.27
CA THR A 129 -27.28 6.60 17.53
C THR A 129 -27.73 6.07 16.17
N GLU A 130 -26.85 5.40 15.41
CA GLU A 130 -27.23 4.79 14.12
C GLU A 130 -28.32 3.72 14.29
N THR A 131 -28.24 2.92 15.36
CA THR A 131 -29.23 1.88 15.65
C THR A 131 -30.57 2.49 16.03
N GLU A 132 -30.58 3.55 16.84
CA GLU A 132 -31.78 4.31 17.21
C GLU A 132 -32.43 4.95 15.97
N GLU A 133 -31.64 5.57 15.10
CA GLU A 133 -32.14 6.15 13.85
C GLU A 133 -32.74 5.10 12.91
N LEU A 134 -32.05 3.97 12.73
CA LEU A 134 -32.53 2.87 11.89
C LEU A 134 -33.80 2.25 12.48
N SER A 135 -33.86 2.08 13.80
CA SER A 135 -35.05 1.60 14.51
C SER A 135 -36.23 2.55 14.33
N ALA A 136 -36.03 3.87 14.46
CA ALA A 136 -37.08 4.87 14.24
C ALA A 136 -37.56 4.89 12.78
N LYS A 137 -36.64 4.81 11.81
CA LYS A 137 -36.96 4.67 10.38
C LYS A 137 -37.77 3.40 10.13
N TYR A 138 -37.36 2.27 10.72
CA TYR A 138 -38.08 1.00 10.62
C TYR A 138 -39.48 1.09 11.23
N ALA A 139 -39.63 1.68 12.42
CA ALA A 139 -40.92 1.89 13.06
C ALA A 139 -41.85 2.73 12.18
N THR A 140 -41.33 3.79 11.55
CA THR A 140 -42.10 4.64 10.62
C THR A 140 -42.53 3.86 9.37
N LEU A 141 -41.62 3.11 8.77
CA LEU A 141 -41.89 2.31 7.56
C LEU A 141 -42.83 1.13 7.84
N SER A 142 -42.77 0.53 9.03
CA SER A 142 -43.65 -0.58 9.42
C SER A 142 -45.02 -0.11 9.89
N ALA A 143 -45.13 1.09 10.46
CA ALA A 143 -46.40 1.71 10.81
C ALA A 143 -47.15 2.31 9.60
N ALA A 144 -46.42 2.67 8.54
CA ALA A 144 -47.04 3.01 7.27
C ALA A 144 -47.81 1.78 6.75
N GLN A 145 -49.14 1.86 6.70
CA GLN A 145 -50.05 0.82 6.19
C GLN A 145 -49.92 0.60 4.66
N GLY A 146 -48.71 0.66 4.10
CA GLY A 146 -48.43 0.18 2.77
C GLY A 146 -48.24 -1.32 2.83
N GLU A 147 -48.96 -2.06 1.98
CA GLU A 147 -48.75 -3.50 1.80
C GLU A 147 -47.29 -3.74 1.42
N VAL A 148 -46.51 -4.30 2.36
CA VAL A 148 -45.09 -4.59 2.16
C VAL A 148 -45.00 -5.75 1.18
N MET A 149 -45.04 -5.45 -0.12
CA MET A 149 -44.84 -6.43 -1.16
C MET A 149 -43.43 -7.01 -1.06
N SER A 150 -43.35 -8.33 -1.04
CA SER A 150 -42.07 -9.04 -1.12
C SER A 150 -41.37 -8.76 -2.45
N LYS A 151 -40.04 -8.95 -2.48
CA LYS A 151 -39.26 -8.81 -3.73
C LYS A 151 -39.74 -9.81 -4.78
N GLU A 152 -40.17 -10.98 -4.33
CA GLU A 152 -40.70 -12.08 -5.12
C GLU A 152 -42.02 -11.70 -5.79
N GLU A 153 -42.98 -11.17 -5.03
CA GLU A 153 -44.27 -10.69 -5.55
C GLU A 153 -44.09 -9.54 -6.56
N ARG A 154 -43.22 -8.58 -6.23
CA ARG A 154 -42.89 -7.48 -7.15
C ARG A 154 -42.30 -7.98 -8.47
N THR A 155 -41.44 -8.99 -8.40
CA THR A 155 -40.83 -9.60 -9.58
C THR A 155 -41.87 -10.36 -10.40
N LYS A 156 -42.78 -11.08 -9.74
CA LYS A 156 -43.88 -11.80 -10.40
C LYS A 156 -44.81 -10.83 -11.14
N ILE A 157 -45.27 -9.76 -10.48
CA ILE A 157 -46.14 -8.74 -11.09
C ILE A 157 -45.46 -8.08 -12.30
N ARG A 158 -44.16 -7.76 -12.19
CA ARG A 158 -43.40 -7.21 -13.33
C ARG A 158 -43.33 -8.18 -14.51
N LYS A 159 -43.06 -9.46 -14.25
CA LYS A 159 -43.04 -10.51 -15.29
C LYS A 159 -44.41 -10.71 -15.93
N ASP A 160 -45.49 -10.68 -15.14
CA ASP A 160 -46.85 -10.86 -15.63
C ASP A 160 -47.28 -9.64 -16.48
N ARG A 161 -46.93 -8.42 -16.05
CA ARG A 161 -47.09 -7.20 -16.87
C ARG A 161 -46.34 -7.30 -18.19
N GLU A 162 -45.06 -7.70 -18.15
CA GLU A 162 -44.25 -7.85 -19.36
C GLU A 162 -44.85 -8.87 -20.33
N LYS A 163 -45.30 -10.02 -19.82
CA LYS A 163 -46.00 -11.03 -20.63
C LYS A 163 -47.28 -10.49 -21.26
N ALA A 164 -48.12 -9.80 -20.48
CA ALA A 164 -49.37 -9.23 -20.98
C ALA A 164 -49.13 -8.19 -22.09
N VAL A 165 -48.13 -7.33 -21.95
CA VAL A 165 -47.78 -6.34 -22.98
C VAL A 165 -47.20 -7.01 -24.24
N LYS A 166 -46.39 -8.06 -24.09
CA LYS A 166 -45.89 -8.86 -25.23
C LYS A 166 -47.03 -9.55 -25.98
N GLU A 167 -47.97 -10.16 -25.26
CA GLU A 167 -49.15 -10.80 -25.85
C GLU A 167 -50.03 -9.79 -26.59
N TRP A 168 -50.29 -8.62 -25.99
CA TRP A 168 -51.03 -7.55 -26.66
C TRP A 168 -50.34 -7.13 -27.97
N LYS A 169 -49.02 -6.88 -27.95
CA LYS A 169 -48.26 -6.51 -29.16
C LYS A 169 -48.31 -7.60 -30.23
N ASN A 170 -48.15 -8.87 -29.84
CA ASN A 170 -48.20 -10.00 -30.75
C ASN A 170 -49.60 -10.15 -31.39
N ARG A 171 -50.66 -10.07 -30.59
CA ARG A 171 -52.05 -10.19 -31.07
C ARG A 171 -52.45 -9.03 -31.96
N LYS A 172 -52.07 -7.79 -31.62
CA LYS A 172 -52.27 -6.61 -32.48
C LYS A 172 -51.60 -6.81 -33.83
N ARG A 173 -50.35 -7.28 -33.84
CA ARG A 173 -49.61 -7.56 -35.09
C ARG A 173 -50.31 -8.63 -35.92
N MET A 174 -50.65 -9.79 -35.34
CA MET A 174 -51.32 -10.87 -36.08
C MET A 174 -52.67 -10.42 -36.68
N CYS A 175 -53.48 -9.69 -35.91
CA CYS A 175 -54.74 -9.14 -36.40
C CYS A 175 -54.50 -8.19 -37.58
N MET A 176 -53.55 -7.25 -37.44
CA MET A 176 -53.22 -6.31 -38.51
C MET A 176 -52.62 -6.98 -39.75
N ASP A 177 -51.83 -8.04 -39.59
CA ASP A 177 -51.27 -8.81 -40.72
C ASP A 177 -52.40 -9.51 -41.52
N MET A 178 -53.39 -10.06 -40.83
CA MET A 178 -54.59 -10.65 -41.46
C MET A 178 -55.41 -9.59 -42.19
N VAL A 179 -55.66 -8.44 -41.56
CA VAL A 179 -56.36 -7.31 -42.18
C VAL A 179 -55.62 -6.83 -43.43
N ASN A 180 -54.29 -6.68 -43.37
CA ASN A 180 -53.49 -6.27 -44.53
C ASN A 180 -53.54 -7.33 -45.65
N THR A 181 -53.52 -8.63 -45.33
CA THR A 181 -53.64 -9.70 -46.33
C THR A 181 -54.99 -9.66 -47.06
N ILE A 182 -56.07 -9.34 -46.36
CA ILE A 182 -57.39 -9.15 -46.97
C ILE A 182 -57.38 -7.89 -47.85
N LEU A 183 -56.78 -6.79 -47.37
CA LEU A 183 -56.68 -5.54 -48.12
C LEU A 183 -55.92 -5.72 -49.44
N ASP A 184 -54.83 -6.48 -49.43
CA ASP A 184 -54.04 -6.77 -50.64
C ASP A 184 -54.85 -7.48 -51.74
N ASN A 185 -55.95 -8.14 -51.36
CA ASN A 185 -56.86 -8.86 -52.28
C ASN A 185 -58.18 -8.10 -52.53
N SER A 186 -58.31 -6.84 -52.07
CA SER A 186 -59.54 -6.05 -52.16
C SER A 186 -59.29 -4.65 -52.75
N GLU A 187 -60.30 -4.05 -53.39
CA GLU A 187 -60.23 -2.65 -53.85
C GLU A 187 -60.62 -1.63 -52.76
N MET A 188 -60.80 -2.08 -51.52
CA MET A 188 -61.29 -1.26 -50.41
C MET A 188 -60.17 -0.61 -49.62
N SER A 189 -60.45 0.55 -49.00
CA SER A 189 -59.51 1.21 -48.11
C SER A 189 -59.49 0.56 -46.71
N LYS A 190 -58.36 0.63 -46.02
CA LYS A 190 -58.17 0.08 -44.66
C LYS A 190 -59.23 0.51 -43.64
N SER A 191 -59.65 1.78 -43.70
CA SER A 191 -60.66 2.32 -42.78
C SER A 191 -62.03 1.68 -43.00
N VAL A 192 -62.43 1.49 -44.26
CA VAL A 192 -63.73 0.91 -44.62
C VAL A 192 -63.76 -0.58 -44.25
N LEU A 193 -62.68 -1.30 -44.47
CA LEU A 193 -62.59 -2.72 -44.08
C LEU A 193 -62.66 -2.90 -42.56
N LEU A 194 -61.98 -2.06 -41.78
CA LEU A 194 -62.04 -2.14 -40.31
C LEU A 194 -63.44 -1.81 -39.77
N GLU A 195 -64.14 -0.86 -40.39
CA GLU A 195 -65.53 -0.52 -40.05
C GLU A 195 -66.50 -1.66 -40.41
N GLU A 196 -66.35 -2.28 -41.58
CA GLU A 196 -67.16 -3.43 -42.00
C GLU A 196 -66.92 -4.67 -41.12
N LEU A 197 -65.67 -4.90 -40.71
CA LEU A 197 -65.29 -5.97 -39.77
C LEU A 197 -65.59 -5.62 -38.31
N GLN A 198 -66.05 -4.39 -38.02
CA GLN A 198 -66.31 -3.88 -36.68
C GLN A 198 -65.11 -4.03 -35.72
N VAL A 199 -63.90 -3.77 -36.23
CA VAL A 199 -62.65 -3.85 -35.45
C VAL A 199 -62.28 -2.47 -34.93
N GLU A 200 -62.33 -2.31 -33.61
CA GLU A 200 -61.84 -1.12 -32.91
C GLU A 200 -60.33 -1.21 -32.65
N THR A 201 -59.58 -0.14 -32.99
CA THR A 201 -58.14 -0.07 -32.74
C THR A 201 -57.82 0.45 -31.34
N ASP A 202 -56.57 0.25 -30.87
CA ASP A 202 -56.15 0.81 -29.58
C ASP A 202 -56.29 2.35 -29.57
N GLU A 203 -56.06 2.97 -30.73
CA GLU A 203 -56.20 4.39 -30.96
C GLU A 203 -57.67 4.86 -30.82
N ASP A 204 -58.63 4.05 -31.30
CA ASP A 204 -60.08 4.30 -31.15
C ASP A 204 -60.53 4.16 -29.69
N ALA A 205 -59.94 3.20 -28.96
CA ALA A 205 -60.17 2.99 -27.53
C ALA A 205 -59.41 4.00 -26.63
N GLY A 206 -58.60 4.89 -27.21
CA GLY A 206 -57.81 5.88 -26.48
C GLY A 206 -56.66 5.29 -25.65
N VAL A 207 -56.22 4.06 -25.94
CA VAL A 207 -55.20 3.35 -25.17
C VAL A 207 -53.88 3.34 -25.93
N LYS A 208 -52.76 3.56 -25.21
CA LYS A 208 -51.41 3.44 -25.76
C LYS A 208 -50.71 2.21 -25.20
N LEU A 209 -50.06 1.44 -26.07
CA LEU A 209 -49.25 0.29 -25.67
C LEU A 209 -48.16 0.75 -24.67
N PRO A 210 -48.14 0.24 -23.44
CA PRO A 210 -47.13 0.60 -22.46
C PRO A 210 -45.73 0.14 -22.89
N PRO A 211 -44.66 0.87 -22.52
CA PRO A 211 -43.30 0.38 -22.70
C PRO A 211 -43.06 -0.85 -21.81
N ILE A 212 -42.32 -1.82 -22.35
CA ILE A 212 -41.80 -2.98 -21.62
C ILE A 212 -40.58 -2.55 -20.82
#